data_AF-A0A0D0RCR3-F1
#
_entry.id   AF-A0A0D0RCR3-F1
#
_cell.length_a   1.000
_cell.length_b   1.000
_cell.length_c   1.000
_cell.angle_alpha   90.00
_cell.angle_beta   90.00
_cell.angle_gamma   90.00
#
_symmetry.space_group_name_H-M   'P 1'
#
loop_
_entity.id
_entity.type
_entity.pdbx_description
1 polymer ?
#
loop_
_entity_poly.entity_id
_entity_poly.type
_entity_poly.pdbx_seq_one_letter_code
_entity_poly.pdbx_strand_id
1 'polypeptide(L)'
;MVFILLIFLGGCTSGGVELTTTVDLNDDGSGKRIVQFEVSKSDVENYFEDSIQSLNEQLSTNCPNYLKLNFEESEDYRYSFTLEFSSLEDYKNKASEIIGREVKIDFIEPSSALEVGMNYSEDFTSAELLEWIEKLIAKKERLSLQYLV
;
A
#
# COMPACT_ATOMS: atom_id res chain seq x y z
N MET A 1 -3.80 27.21 -6.04
CA MET A 1 -3.05 26.11 -6.67
C MET A 1 -2.30 25.42 -5.55
N VAL A 2 -2.85 24.32 -5.03
CA VAL A 2 -2.27 23.59 -3.89
C VAL A 2 -1.73 22.28 -4.47
N PHE A 3 -0.41 22.11 -4.41
CA PHE A 3 0.25 20.84 -4.69
C PHE A 3 0.08 19.98 -3.43
N ILE A 4 -0.82 18.99 -3.45
CA ILE A 4 -0.97 18.06 -2.34
C ILE A 4 -0.33 16.76 -2.75
N LEU A 5 0.97 16.63 -2.44
CA LEU A 5 1.57 15.32 -2.28
C LEU A 5 0.78 14.62 -1.18
N LEU A 6 0.14 13.49 -1.50
CA LEU A 6 -0.24 12.49 -0.51
C LEU A 6 1.05 11.91 0.07
N ILE A 7 1.65 12.62 1.02
CA ILE A 7 2.89 12.17 1.66
C ILE A 7 2.49 11.06 2.63
N PHE A 8 2.65 9.80 2.21
CA PHE A 8 2.63 8.64 3.09
C PHE A 8 3.87 8.66 4.00
N LEU A 9 3.90 9.60 4.95
CA LEU A 9 4.93 9.65 5.99
C LEU A 9 4.65 8.52 6.98
N GLY A 10 5.46 7.47 6.91
CA GLY A 10 5.60 6.53 8.00
C GLY A 10 6.06 7.26 9.26
N GLY A 11 5.12 7.54 10.17
CA GLY A 11 5.36 8.06 11.51
C GLY A 11 4.85 9.48 11.78
N CYS A 12 3.88 9.57 12.69
CA CYS A 12 3.33 10.75 13.40
C CYS A 12 3.63 12.15 12.81
N THR A 13 2.78 12.67 11.92
CA THR A 13 2.51 14.12 11.86
C THR A 13 1.10 14.40 11.34
N SER A 14 0.42 15.34 12.00
CA SER A 14 -0.84 15.99 11.64
C SER A 14 -1.04 16.24 10.14
N GLY A 15 -1.91 15.45 9.49
CA GLY A 15 -2.45 15.74 8.15
C GLY A 15 -2.11 14.74 7.03
N GLY A 16 -1.43 13.64 7.32
CA GLY A 16 -1.19 12.54 6.36
C GLY A 16 -2.16 11.38 6.52
N VAL A 17 -2.33 10.58 5.45
CA VAL A 17 -3.05 9.31 5.49
C VAL A 17 -2.25 8.30 6.32
N GLU A 18 -2.84 7.81 7.41
CA GLU A 18 -2.19 6.81 8.26
C GLU A 18 -2.21 5.44 7.59
N LEU A 19 -1.03 4.84 7.43
CA LEU A 19 -0.89 3.46 6.96
C LEU A 19 -0.82 2.51 8.14
N THR A 20 -1.77 1.59 8.22
CA THR A 20 -1.70 0.45 9.12
C THR A 20 -1.21 -0.76 8.34
N THR A 21 -0.22 -1.47 8.88
CA THR A 21 0.36 -2.66 8.25
C THR A 21 0.38 -3.82 9.22
N THR A 22 -0.04 -4.99 8.76
CA THR A 22 0.04 -6.25 9.49
C THR A 22 0.77 -7.26 8.64
N VAL A 23 1.70 -8.01 9.24
CA VAL A 23 2.38 -9.13 8.59
C VAL A 23 2.20 -10.37 9.44
N ASP A 24 1.53 -11.37 8.88
CA ASP A 24 1.37 -12.69 9.46
C ASP A 24 2.32 -13.65 8.72
N LEU A 25 3.26 -14.25 9.45
CA LEU A 25 4.26 -15.16 8.91
C LEU A 25 4.18 -16.51 9.62
N ASN A 26 4.02 -17.58 8.85
CA ASN A 26 3.97 -18.96 9.33
C ASN A 26 5.38 -19.57 9.41
N ASP A 27 5.54 -20.63 10.21
CA ASP A 27 6.80 -21.35 10.38
C ASP A 27 7.36 -21.96 9.07
N ASP A 28 6.50 -22.22 8.09
CA ASP A 28 6.90 -22.74 6.77
C ASP A 28 7.35 -21.63 5.79
N GLY A 29 7.40 -20.38 6.25
CA GLY A 29 7.76 -19.20 5.46
C GLY A 29 6.63 -18.67 4.58
N SER A 30 5.44 -19.28 4.59
CA SER A 30 4.24 -18.71 3.97
C SER A 30 3.61 -17.65 4.86
N GLY A 31 2.73 -16.82 4.30
CA GLY A 31 2.10 -15.77 5.08
C GLY A 31 1.30 -14.79 4.25
N LYS A 32 0.99 -13.66 4.89
CA LYS A 32 0.33 -12.53 4.24
C LYS A 32 0.74 -11.21 4.86
N ARG A 33 0.84 -10.19 4.02
CA ARG A 33 0.92 -8.78 4.43
C ARG A 33 -0.38 -8.09 4.07
N ILE A 34 -0.91 -7.31 5.00
CA ILE A 34 -2.08 -6.46 4.79
C ILE A 34 -1.62 -5.02 5.00
N VAL A 35 -1.77 -4.18 3.99
CA VAL A 35 -1.53 -2.74 4.09
C VAL A 35 -2.88 -2.02 3.95
N GLN A 36 -3.20 -1.17 4.92
CA GLN A 36 -4.48 -0.50 5.02
C GLN A 36 -4.31 1.00 5.14
N PHE A 37 -5.22 1.74 4.52
CA PHE A 37 -5.37 3.17 4.75
C PHE A 37 -6.83 3.57 4.74
N GLU A 38 -7.11 4.73 5.32
CA GLU A 38 -8.43 5.34 5.36
C GLU A 38 -8.41 6.68 4.63
N VAL A 39 -9.47 6.95 3.87
CA VAL A 39 -9.68 8.23 3.19
C VAL A 39 -11.00 8.81 3.66
N SER A 40 -10.98 10.06 4.08
CA SER A 40 -12.20 10.72 4.53
C SER A 40 -13.16 10.92 3.35
N LYS A 41 -14.47 10.92 3.63
CA LYS A 41 -15.49 11.20 2.60
C LYS A 41 -15.28 12.59 1.97
N SER A 42 -14.91 13.58 2.79
CA SER A 42 -14.57 14.93 2.32
C SER A 42 -13.36 14.95 1.40
N ASP A 43 -12.32 14.15 1.64
CA ASP A 43 -11.18 14.07 0.73
C ASP A 43 -11.60 13.46 -0.61
N VAL A 44 -12.50 12.47 -0.59
CA VAL A 44 -13.01 11.89 -1.84
C VAL A 44 -13.76 12.91 -2.69
N GLU A 45 -14.63 13.71 -2.06
CA GLU A 45 -15.36 14.80 -2.73
C GLU A 45 -14.42 15.90 -3.25
N ASN A 46 -13.32 16.19 -2.57
CA ASN A 46 -12.43 17.28 -2.96
C ASN A 46 -11.39 16.89 -4.03
N TYR A 47 -10.97 15.62 -4.10
CA TYR A 47 -9.82 15.19 -4.91
C TYR A 47 -10.14 14.26 -6.07
N PHE A 48 -11.30 13.59 -6.04
CA PHE A 48 -11.71 12.72 -7.14
C PHE A 48 -12.83 13.39 -7.93
N GLU A 49 -13.21 12.83 -9.10
CA GLU A 49 -14.30 13.37 -9.94
C GLU A 49 -15.65 13.12 -9.25
N ASP A 50 -15.81 13.70 -8.06
CA ASP A 50 -16.96 13.69 -7.16
C ASP A 50 -17.55 12.31 -6.86
N SER A 51 -16.77 11.23 -6.94
CA SER A 51 -17.28 9.91 -6.56
C SER A 51 -16.25 8.92 -6.07
N ILE A 52 -16.61 8.24 -4.98
CA ILE A 52 -15.98 7.03 -4.50
C ILE A 52 -15.95 5.93 -5.57
N GLN A 53 -16.93 5.92 -6.48
CA GLN A 53 -16.97 4.99 -7.61
C GLN A 53 -15.77 5.18 -8.55
N SER A 54 -15.45 6.42 -8.92
CA SER A 54 -14.28 6.72 -9.76
C SER A 54 -12.98 6.24 -9.10
N LEU A 55 -12.83 6.48 -7.79
CA LEU A 55 -11.67 5.99 -7.03
C LEU A 55 -11.60 4.46 -7.01
N ASN A 56 -12.71 3.78 -6.73
CA ASN A 56 -12.78 2.32 -6.69
C ASN A 56 -12.46 1.69 -8.06
N GLU A 57 -12.95 2.26 -9.16
CA GLU A 57 -12.63 1.83 -10.52
C GLU A 57 -11.15 1.99 -10.85
N GLN A 58 -10.54 3.13 -10.47
CA GLN A 58 -9.11 3.39 -10.69
C GLN A 58 -8.24 2.40 -9.89
N LEU A 59 -8.54 2.21 -8.61
CA LEU A 59 -7.77 1.29 -7.76
C LEU A 59 -7.92 -0.15 -8.22
N SER A 60 -9.13 -0.60 -8.56
CA SER A 60 -9.35 -1.98 -9.02
C SER A 60 -8.72 -2.25 -10.39
N THR A 61 -8.81 -1.30 -11.34
CA THR A 61 -8.25 -1.47 -12.69
C THR A 61 -6.74 -1.55 -12.70
N ASN A 62 -6.07 -0.84 -11.79
CA ASN A 62 -4.62 -0.71 -11.75
C ASN A 62 -3.97 -1.50 -10.61
N CYS A 63 -4.76 -2.24 -9.82
CA CYS A 63 -4.25 -3.03 -8.71
C CYS A 63 -3.26 -4.08 -9.26
N PRO A 64 -2.01 -4.13 -8.75
CA PRO A 64 -1.07 -5.18 -9.10
C PRO A 64 -1.66 -6.58 -8.90
N ASN A 65 -1.38 -7.51 -9.81
CA ASN A 65 -1.94 -8.87 -9.80
C ASN A 65 -1.65 -9.67 -8.51
N TYR A 66 -0.64 -9.26 -7.75
CA TYR A 66 -0.24 -9.89 -6.49
C TYR A 66 -0.95 -9.31 -5.26
N LEU A 67 -1.66 -8.18 -5.42
CA LEU A 67 -2.43 -7.55 -4.36
C LEU A 67 -3.92 -7.82 -4.56
N LYS A 68 -4.58 -8.21 -3.47
CA LYS A 68 -6.04 -8.27 -3.40
C LYS A 68 -6.56 -7.01 -2.72
N LEU A 69 -7.29 -6.20 -3.48
CA LEU A 69 -7.99 -5.03 -2.96
C LEU A 69 -9.29 -5.43 -2.24
N ASN A 70 -9.50 -4.90 -1.04
CA ASN A 70 -10.75 -4.92 -0.30
C ASN A 70 -11.15 -3.48 0.06
N PHE A 71 -12.44 -3.17 -0.05
CA PHE A 71 -13.02 -1.87 0.23
C PHE A 71 -14.14 -2.02 1.25
N GLU A 72 -14.10 -1.18 2.28
CA GLU A 72 -15.13 -1.11 3.31
C GLU A 72 -15.58 0.33 3.49
N GLU A 73 -16.89 0.54 3.39
CA GLU A 73 -17.51 1.83 3.70
C GLU A 73 -18.01 1.83 5.14
N SER A 74 -17.49 2.75 5.95
CA SER A 74 -17.90 2.97 7.33
C SER A 74 -18.15 4.47 7.56
N GLU A 75 -17.64 5.03 8.67
CA GLU A 75 -17.55 6.47 8.88
C GLU A 75 -16.73 7.13 7.76
N ASP A 76 -15.55 6.58 7.49
CA ASP A 76 -14.67 6.89 6.35
C ASP A 76 -14.56 5.69 5.37
N TYR A 77 -13.81 5.89 4.28
CA TYR A 77 -13.53 4.84 3.30
C TYR A 77 -12.24 4.11 3.63
N ARG A 78 -12.34 2.82 3.96
CA ARG A 78 -11.19 1.96 4.29
C ARG A 78 -10.80 1.10 3.09
N TYR A 79 -9.53 1.18 2.72
CA TYR A 79 -8.92 0.32 1.70
C TYR A 79 -7.93 -0.63 2.35
N SER A 80 -7.95 -1.89 1.92
CA SER A 80 -6.98 -2.91 2.35
C SER A 80 -6.41 -3.63 1.14
N PHE A 81 -5.08 -3.77 1.11
CA PHE A 81 -4.35 -4.49 0.08
C PHE A 81 -3.66 -5.67 0.74
N THR A 82 -4.11 -6.88 0.38
CA THR A 82 -3.55 -8.12 0.89
C THR A 82 -2.60 -8.74 -0.12
N LEU A 83 -1.36 -8.98 0.31
CA LEU A 83 -0.33 -9.73 -0.40
C LEU A 83 -0.16 -11.09 0.28
N GLU A 84 -0.67 -12.16 -0.32
CA GLU A 84 -0.45 -13.53 0.17
C GLU A 84 0.78 -14.13 -0.51
N PHE A 85 1.58 -14.88 0.25
CA PHE A 85 2.79 -15.52 -0.25
C PHE A 85 2.96 -16.93 0.32
N SER A 86 3.50 -17.81 -0.50
CA SER A 86 3.68 -19.23 -0.18
C SER A 86 5.06 -19.55 0.41
N SER A 87 6.00 -18.62 0.28
CA SER A 87 7.35 -18.69 0.84
C SER A 87 7.95 -17.29 0.92
N LEU A 88 9.07 -17.17 1.62
CA LEU A 88 9.84 -15.93 1.72
C LEU A 88 10.40 -15.47 0.36
N GLU A 89 10.77 -16.41 -0.49
CA GLU A 89 11.24 -16.12 -1.86
C GLU A 89 10.07 -15.66 -2.75
N ASP A 90 8.89 -16.28 -2.62
CA ASP A 90 7.68 -15.81 -3.30
C ASP A 90 7.31 -14.38 -2.85
N TYR A 91 7.45 -14.10 -1.55
CA TYR A 91 7.24 -12.76 -1.01
C TYR A 91 8.21 -11.73 -1.60
N LYS A 92 9.51 -12.02 -1.60
CA LYS A 92 10.55 -11.17 -2.21
C LYS A 92 10.26 -10.89 -3.69
N ASN A 93 9.91 -11.92 -4.45
CA ASN A 93 9.63 -11.79 -5.88
C ASN A 93 8.39 -10.92 -6.14
N LYS A 94 7.29 -11.16 -5.41
CA LYS A 94 6.07 -10.35 -5.54
C LYS A 94 6.29 -8.91 -5.11
N ALA A 95 6.99 -8.66 -4.01
CA ALA A 95 7.32 -7.31 -3.56
C ALA A 95 8.18 -6.57 -4.61
N SER A 96 9.17 -7.26 -5.19
CA SER A 96 10.04 -6.68 -6.23
C SER A 96 9.26 -6.28 -7.48
N GLU A 97 8.32 -7.11 -7.92
CA GLU A 97 7.45 -6.82 -9.07
C GLU A 97 6.48 -5.65 -8.79
N ILE A 98 5.91 -5.58 -7.59
CA ILE A 98 5.02 -4.47 -7.20
C ILE A 98 5.79 -3.15 -7.17
N ILE A 99 6.97 -3.13 -6.56
CA ILE A 99 7.78 -1.91 -6.35
C ILE A 99 8.50 -1.52 -7.65
N GLY A 100 8.82 -2.49 -8.51
CA GLY A 100 9.53 -2.27 -9.77
C GLY A 100 11.06 -2.21 -9.64
N ARG A 101 11.61 -2.77 -8.55
CA ARG A 101 13.05 -2.98 -8.34
C ARG A 101 13.28 -4.28 -7.57
N GLU A 102 14.48 -4.83 -7.65
CA GLU A 102 14.86 -5.90 -6.72
C GLU A 102 14.86 -5.38 -5.27
N VAL A 103 14.14 -6.08 -4.39
CA VAL A 103 14.14 -5.81 -2.95
C VAL A 103 14.99 -6.82 -2.19
N LYS A 104 15.37 -6.47 -0.96
CA LYS A 104 16.10 -7.35 -0.04
C LYS A 104 15.26 -7.62 1.19
N ILE A 105 15.23 -8.90 1.57
CA ILE A 105 14.54 -9.38 2.76
C ILE A 105 15.52 -10.32 3.49
N ASP A 106 16.05 -9.84 4.61
CA ASP A 106 17.00 -10.57 5.44
C ASP A 106 16.27 -11.21 6.61
N PHE A 107 16.34 -12.54 6.73
CA PHE A 107 15.74 -13.28 7.84
C PHE A 107 16.75 -13.42 8.97
N ILE A 108 16.34 -12.95 10.14
CA ILE A 108 17.12 -13.03 11.37
C ILE A 108 16.57 -14.22 12.14
N GLU A 109 17.30 -15.33 12.07
CA GLU A 109 17.00 -16.50 12.91
C GLU A 109 17.02 -16.10 14.39
N PRO A 110 16.06 -16.59 15.18
CA PRO A 110 16.04 -16.30 16.61
C PRO A 110 17.33 -16.81 17.27
N SER A 111 18.05 -15.90 17.91
CA SER A 111 19.35 -16.15 18.53
C SER A 111 19.25 -16.86 19.88
N SER A 112 18.03 -16.98 20.43
CA SER A 112 17.77 -17.63 21.71
C SER A 112 16.39 -18.28 21.76
N ALA A 113 16.23 -19.28 22.64
CA ALA A 113 14.95 -19.97 22.89
C ALA A 113 13.86 -19.08 23.52
N LEU A 114 14.15 -17.81 23.81
CA LEU A 114 13.21 -16.82 24.33
C LEU A 114 12.70 -15.85 23.26
N GLU A 115 13.34 -15.81 22.08
CA GLU A 115 12.83 -15.07 20.93
C GLU A 115 11.74 -15.92 20.27
N VAL A 116 10.50 -15.46 20.39
CA VAL A 116 9.33 -16.09 19.77
C VAL A 116 9.00 -15.33 18.49
N GLY A 117 9.03 -16.05 17.36
CA GLY A 117 8.75 -15.50 16.04
C GLY A 117 10.00 -15.30 15.19
N MET A 118 9.83 -15.32 13.86
CA MET A 118 10.89 -14.97 12.91
C MET A 118 11.04 -13.45 12.84
N ASN A 119 12.25 -12.95 13.07
CA ASN A 119 12.58 -11.57 12.77
C ASN A 119 13.02 -11.48 11.31
N TYR A 120 12.65 -10.40 10.63
CA TYR A 120 13.16 -10.11 9.30
C TYR A 120 13.34 -8.60 9.11
N SER A 121 14.19 -8.22 8.17
CA SER A 121 14.44 -6.84 7.79
C SER A 121 14.19 -6.69 6.29
N GLU A 122 13.51 -5.62 5.92
CA GLU A 122 13.22 -5.25 4.54
C GLU A 122 13.98 -3.98 4.18
N ASP A 123 14.45 -3.88 2.94
CA ASP A 123 15.02 -2.64 2.39
C ASP A 123 13.96 -1.72 1.76
N PHE A 124 12.68 -1.96 2.07
CA PHE A 124 11.54 -1.18 1.59
C PHE A 124 10.49 -1.01 2.69
N THR A 125 9.60 -0.05 2.50
CA THR A 125 8.50 0.26 3.43
C THR A 125 7.15 -0.29 2.93
N SER A 126 6.16 -0.44 3.81
CA SER A 126 4.79 -0.76 3.38
C SER A 126 4.22 0.27 2.39
N ALA A 127 4.67 1.52 2.47
CA ALA A 127 4.24 2.59 1.57
C ALA A 127 4.76 2.36 0.13
N GLU A 128 5.98 1.83 -0.03
CA GLU A 128 6.54 1.48 -1.34
C GLU A 128 5.67 0.46 -2.10
N LEU A 129 4.99 -0.44 -1.38
CA LEU A 129 4.02 -1.38 -1.99
C LEU A 129 2.77 -0.68 -2.55
N LEU A 130 2.51 0.57 -2.17
CA LEU A 130 1.36 1.37 -2.58
C LEU A 130 1.73 2.59 -3.44
N GLU A 131 3.01 2.83 -3.75
CA GLU A 131 3.46 3.95 -4.60
C GLU A 131 2.77 4.01 -5.97
N TRP A 132 2.30 2.87 -6.49
CA TRP A 132 1.53 2.82 -7.72
C TRP A 132 0.24 3.64 -7.63
N ILE A 133 -0.36 3.78 -6.45
CA ILE A 133 -1.54 4.63 -6.20
C ILE A 133 -1.17 6.10 -6.37
N GLU A 134 -0.06 6.56 -5.79
CA GLU A 134 0.42 7.93 -5.97
C GLU A 134 0.64 8.26 -7.44
N LYS A 135 1.24 7.33 -8.19
CA LYS A 135 1.48 7.46 -9.64
C LYS A 135 0.17 7.58 -10.43
N LEU A 136 -0.90 6.91 -10.01
CA LEU A 136 -2.23 7.05 -10.63
C LEU A 136 -2.82 8.45 -10.41
N ILE A 137 -2.76 8.94 -9.17
CA ILE A 137 -3.29 10.25 -8.80
C ILE A 137 -2.52 11.35 -9.55
N ALA A 138 -1.19 11.32 -9.52
CA ALA A 138 -0.35 12.29 -10.24
C ALA A 138 -0.55 12.26 -11.76
N LYS A 139 -0.75 11.07 -12.35
CA LYS A 139 -1.04 10.93 -13.78
C LYS A 139 -2.37 11.59 -14.15
N LYS A 140 -3.39 11.43 -13.31
CA LYS A 140 -4.72 12.03 -13.52
C LYS A 140 -4.65 13.56 -13.48
N GLU A 141 -3.96 14.13 -12.49
CA GLU A 141 -3.74 15.59 -12.40
C GLU A 141 -3.02 16.15 -13.63
N ARG A 142 -2.03 15.44 -14.16
CA ARG A 142 -1.32 15.88 -15.37
C ARG A 142 -2.23 15.89 -16.60
N LEU A 143 -3.12 14.91 -16.74
CA LEU A 143 -4.05 14.84 -17.87
C LEU A 143 -5.09 15.96 -17.80
N SER A 144 -5.63 16.29 -16.63
CA SER A 144 -6.61 17.39 -16.49
C SER A 144 -6.02 18.76 -16.88
N LEU A 145 -4.73 18.99 -16.63
CA LEU A 145 -4.03 20.20 -17.04
C LEU A 145 -3.77 20.30 -18.55
N GLN A 146 -3.65 19.17 -19.25
CA GLN A 146 -3.41 19.15 -20.71
C GLN A 146 -4.65 19.55 -21.53
N TYR A 147 -5.86 19.48 -20.96
CA TYR A 147 -7.11 19.90 -21.61
C TYR A 147 -7.51 21.35 -21.30
N LEU A 148 -6.69 22.09 -20.54
CA LEU A 148 -6.89 23.49 -20.18
C LEU A 148 -5.95 24.44 -20.94
N VAL A 149 -5.23 23.95 -21.96
CA VAL A 149 -4.33 24.70 -22.87
C VAL A 149 -4.88 24.60 -24.28
#